data_AF-A0A813V7Y4-F1
#
_entry.id   AF-A0A813V7Y4-F1
#
_cell.length_a   1.000
_cell.length_b   1.000
_cell.length_c   1.000
_cell.angle_alpha   90.00
_cell.angle_beta   90.00
_cell.angle_gamma   90.00
#
_symmetry.space_group_name_H-M   'P 1'
#
loop_
_entity.id
_entity.type
_entity.pdbx_description
1 polymer ?
#
loop_
_entity_poly.entity_id
_entity_poly.type
_entity_poly.pdbx_seq_one_letter_code
_entity_poly.pdbx_strand_id
1 'polypeptide(L)'
;MKRSSSDSILYDENNNKKQKLSTTTNKSCLENLANELIYEIFDYLDINDIYFGFFYLNNRFQNLYLNSNNAFQLNLSNISKEDFEYYHKNVLEPNKNRIKILYLTNPFTIDLIFSPPRLISTYNQIEKLIFDNIHSKYLINILKHLICLPKLHSLTLSSIDYIENPSILFIQICRLTKLKSCQLTYRTKETKLIDFNQCQQSSIENFIINGNFPYESLEKFLVCFPKLHSLSINRLVRLNYLTEKDFNPIELKNLKSISFELHSIYFELLKALFKNFFQSIEILTISIYNDNGSNFFDGEQWEELISTSIPKLRIFDFQHHYSGAMDHFLYACHSGDFRSEFWTNKQCFFHNQVNNALKCGDALFFTINPYRRKTHEFYWEHDYMTRSNIQEDSFRSVKQISIHGTETYMGRSVYFPNVNELTIHDYGSISTSLNKILPLHQLNKLIINSKKFRFKDILNLINVTSNLKTFKWYYHSIDEDQLKLIEQSDIYQCVLNNNKIENFEIIHYCCSLKEILFFSQLFSKLKTFQIEIINKEFISIMRYLLLKMSHLVFLCIKELPKTYSNKLNILIKSDNLLEHYFIKFINRDLYLWY
;
A
#
# COMPACT_ATOMS: atom_id res chain seq x y z
N MET A 1 -38.04 17.63 -36.24
CA MET A 1 -39.48 17.99 -36.26
C MET A 1 -39.64 19.26 -35.44
N LYS A 2 -40.17 20.33 -36.06
CA LYS A 2 -40.50 21.71 -35.59
C LYS A 2 -39.41 22.60 -34.94
N ARG A 3 -39.07 23.66 -35.70
CA ARG A 3 -38.36 24.91 -35.35
C ARG A 3 -39.16 25.75 -34.35
N SER A 4 -38.47 26.56 -33.54
CA SER A 4 -38.76 28.00 -33.45
C SER A 4 -37.54 28.77 -32.90
N SER A 5 -36.95 29.54 -33.80
CA SER A 5 -36.09 30.69 -33.57
C SER A 5 -36.89 31.84 -32.95
N SER A 6 -36.24 32.63 -32.11
CA SER A 6 -36.60 34.03 -31.90
C SER A 6 -35.34 34.79 -31.53
N ASP A 7 -34.76 35.39 -32.57
CA ASP A 7 -33.85 36.52 -32.47
C ASP A 7 -34.64 37.72 -31.94
N SER A 8 -34.07 38.41 -30.95
CA SER A 8 -34.43 39.81 -30.68
C SER A 8 -33.14 40.61 -30.52
N ILE A 9 -32.86 41.41 -31.54
CA ILE A 9 -31.86 42.46 -31.55
C ILE A 9 -32.54 43.69 -30.96
N LEU A 10 -32.04 44.15 -29.81
CA LEU A 10 -32.32 45.49 -29.30
C LEU A 10 -31.00 46.26 -29.30
N TYR A 11 -30.94 47.25 -30.18
CA TYR A 11 -29.97 48.33 -30.11
C TYR A 11 -30.21 49.13 -28.83
N ASP A 12 -29.17 49.32 -28.04
CA ASP A 12 -29.12 50.42 -27.08
C ASP A 12 -27.73 51.07 -27.19
N GLU A 13 -27.69 52.18 -27.92
CA GLU A 13 -26.59 53.14 -27.91
C GLU A 13 -26.62 53.85 -26.56
N ASN A 14 -25.66 53.56 -25.67
CA ASN A 14 -25.17 54.59 -24.77
C ASN A 14 -23.76 54.28 -24.28
N ASN A 15 -22.82 55.05 -24.84
CA ASN A 15 -21.49 55.27 -24.33
C ASN A 15 -21.54 55.67 -22.86
N ASN A 16 -21.06 54.81 -21.97
CA ASN A 16 -20.40 55.26 -20.75
C ASN A 16 -19.31 54.28 -20.35
N LYS A 17 -18.06 54.70 -20.58
CA LYS A 17 -16.85 54.13 -20.00
C LYS A 17 -16.99 54.07 -18.48
N LYS A 18 -17.40 52.93 -17.95
CA LYS A 18 -16.93 52.45 -16.66
C LYS A 18 -16.19 51.16 -16.93
N GLN A 19 -14.86 51.24 -16.88
CA GLN A 19 -14.01 50.08 -16.65
C GLN A 19 -14.52 49.39 -15.39
N LYS A 20 -15.41 48.42 -15.57
CA LYS A 20 -15.58 47.33 -14.61
C LYS A 20 -14.26 46.57 -14.69
N LEU A 21 -13.34 46.86 -13.78
CA LEU A 21 -12.39 45.83 -13.33
C LEU A 21 -13.29 44.70 -12.81
N SER A 22 -13.60 43.75 -13.69
CA SER A 22 -14.07 42.46 -13.25
C SER A 22 -12.90 41.87 -12.48
N THR A 23 -12.96 41.94 -11.16
CA THR A 23 -12.25 41.02 -10.29
C THR A 23 -12.77 39.63 -10.62
N THR A 24 -12.24 39.04 -11.69
CA THR A 24 -12.33 37.62 -11.96
C THR A 24 -11.70 36.97 -10.75
N THR A 25 -12.54 36.52 -9.82
CA THR A 25 -12.17 35.45 -8.90
C THR A 25 -11.57 34.36 -9.78
N ASN A 26 -10.24 34.20 -9.74
CA ASN A 26 -9.54 33.11 -10.38
C ASN A 26 -9.98 31.82 -9.68
N LYS A 27 -11.19 31.36 -10.01
CA LYS A 27 -11.62 30.00 -9.70
C LYS A 27 -10.70 29.13 -10.54
N SER A 28 -9.87 28.34 -9.87
CA SER A 28 -9.12 27.28 -10.53
C SER A 28 -10.14 26.30 -11.11
N CYS A 29 -10.40 26.41 -12.41
CA CYS A 29 -11.24 25.49 -13.14
C CYS A 29 -10.33 24.44 -13.81
N LEU A 30 -10.83 23.21 -13.98
CA LEU A 30 -10.10 22.13 -14.65
C LEU A 30 -9.72 22.55 -16.08
N GLU A 31 -10.58 23.34 -16.71
CA GLU A 31 -10.43 23.96 -18.03
C GLU A 31 -9.28 24.97 -18.10
N ASN A 32 -8.69 25.37 -16.98
CA ASN A 32 -7.53 26.26 -16.94
C ASN A 32 -6.21 25.48 -16.84
N LEU A 33 -6.25 24.16 -16.60
CA LEU A 33 -5.02 23.35 -16.59
C LEU A 33 -4.40 23.34 -17.99
N ALA A 34 -3.06 23.25 -18.04
CA ALA A 34 -2.33 23.07 -19.29
C ALA A 34 -2.64 21.71 -19.92
N ASN A 35 -2.51 21.57 -21.24
CA ASN A 35 -2.85 20.32 -21.95
C ASN A 35 -2.01 19.15 -21.44
N GLU A 36 -0.75 19.41 -21.10
CA GLU A 36 0.22 18.44 -20.59
C GLU A 36 -0.26 17.81 -19.28
N LEU A 37 -0.84 18.61 -18.37
CA LEU A 37 -1.40 18.12 -17.11
C LEU A 37 -2.67 17.29 -17.33
N ILE A 38 -3.50 17.68 -18.31
CA ILE A 38 -4.67 16.86 -18.68
C ILE A 38 -4.23 15.53 -19.27
N TYR A 39 -3.19 15.51 -20.09
CA TYR A 39 -2.61 14.28 -20.62
C TYR A 39 -2.04 13.38 -19.53
N GLU A 40 -1.35 13.95 -18.54
CA GLU A 40 -0.89 13.21 -17.37
C GLU A 40 -2.07 12.61 -16.59
N ILE A 41 -3.17 13.35 -16.42
CA ILE A 41 -4.41 12.81 -15.82
C ILE A 41 -4.96 11.65 -16.66
N PHE A 42 -5.01 11.80 -17.99
CA PHE A 42 -5.51 10.77 -18.89
C PHE A 42 -4.67 9.48 -18.84
N ASP A 43 -3.37 9.56 -18.57
CA ASP A 43 -2.52 8.37 -18.44
C ASP A 43 -2.91 7.46 -17.26
N TYR A 44 -3.63 8.00 -16.27
CA TYR A 44 -4.17 7.26 -15.12
C TYR A 44 -5.62 6.74 -15.34
N LEU A 45 -6.27 7.11 -16.44
CA LEU A 45 -7.68 6.81 -16.70
C LEU A 45 -7.84 5.80 -17.83
N ASP A 46 -8.94 5.04 -17.79
CA ASP A 46 -9.34 4.20 -18.91
C ASP A 46 -9.89 5.06 -20.06
N ILE A 47 -9.75 4.59 -21.30
CA ILE A 47 -10.33 5.30 -22.46
C ILE A 47 -11.85 5.50 -22.33
N ASN A 48 -12.57 4.60 -21.64
CA ASN A 48 -13.98 4.79 -21.33
C ASN A 48 -14.19 6.01 -20.43
N ASP A 49 -13.42 6.14 -19.35
CA ASP A 49 -13.52 7.25 -18.40
C ASP A 49 -13.19 8.57 -19.08
N ILE A 50 -12.18 8.57 -19.96
CA ILE A 50 -11.82 9.74 -20.76
C ILE A 50 -12.97 10.11 -21.70
N TYR A 51 -13.49 9.14 -22.45
CA TYR A 51 -14.53 9.41 -23.44
C TYR A 51 -15.83 9.89 -22.77
N PHE A 52 -16.37 9.14 -21.83
CA PHE A 52 -17.64 9.49 -21.20
C PHE A 52 -17.51 10.67 -20.22
N GLY A 53 -16.37 10.81 -19.55
CA GLY A 53 -16.13 11.87 -18.57
C GLY A 53 -15.73 13.21 -19.19
N PHE A 54 -14.97 13.22 -20.29
CA PHE A 54 -14.35 14.44 -20.82
C PHE A 54 -14.76 14.82 -22.23
N PHE A 55 -15.04 13.85 -23.12
CA PHE A 55 -15.27 14.13 -24.53
C PHE A 55 -16.46 15.09 -24.75
N TYR A 56 -17.52 14.98 -23.96
CA TYR A 56 -18.70 15.82 -24.13
C TYR A 56 -18.69 17.13 -23.33
N LEU A 57 -17.61 17.43 -22.60
CA LEU A 57 -17.55 18.65 -21.77
C LEU A 57 -17.44 19.93 -22.59
N ASN A 58 -16.51 19.99 -23.55
CA ASN A 58 -16.31 21.11 -24.47
C ASN A 58 -15.37 20.74 -25.63
N ASN A 59 -15.27 21.62 -26.63
CA ASN A 59 -14.43 21.42 -27.82
C ASN A 59 -12.94 21.23 -27.49
N ARG A 60 -12.44 21.83 -26.39
CA ARG A 60 -11.04 21.65 -26.00
C ARG A 60 -10.78 20.19 -25.63
N PHE A 61 -11.61 19.59 -24.77
CA PHE A 61 -11.45 18.17 -24.40
C PHE A 61 -11.71 17.21 -25.56
N GLN A 62 -12.64 17.53 -26.47
CA GLN A 62 -12.80 16.78 -27.73
C GLN A 62 -11.50 16.77 -28.54
N ASN A 63 -10.89 17.94 -28.71
CA ASN A 63 -9.64 18.07 -29.44
C ASN A 63 -8.48 17.35 -28.74
N LEU A 64 -8.43 17.40 -27.40
CA LEU A 64 -7.43 16.65 -26.62
C LEU A 64 -7.60 15.14 -26.81
N TYR A 65 -8.83 14.64 -26.87
CA TYR A 65 -9.09 13.23 -27.12
C TYR A 65 -8.73 12.82 -28.55
N LEU A 66 -9.25 13.55 -29.55
CA LEU A 66 -9.13 13.19 -30.98
C LEU A 66 -7.71 13.36 -31.52
N ASN A 67 -6.99 14.40 -31.08
CA ASN A 67 -5.69 14.75 -31.63
C ASN A 67 -4.51 14.30 -30.76
N SER A 68 -4.77 13.64 -29.63
CA SER A 68 -3.67 13.11 -28.82
C SER A 68 -3.05 11.87 -29.44
N ASN A 69 -1.73 11.75 -29.28
CA ASN A 69 -0.99 10.51 -29.55
C ASN A 69 -0.82 9.67 -28.28
N ASN A 70 -1.52 10.02 -27.20
CA ASN A 70 -1.42 9.33 -25.94
C ASN A 70 -1.86 7.88 -26.09
N ALA A 71 -1.12 7.02 -25.40
CA ALA A 71 -1.44 5.62 -25.28
C ALA A 71 -2.72 5.48 -24.47
N PHE A 72 -3.58 4.55 -24.90
CA PHE A 72 -4.78 4.23 -24.16
C PHE A 72 -4.67 2.90 -23.44
N GLN A 73 -5.23 2.91 -22.24
CA GLN A 73 -5.61 1.72 -21.50
C GLN A 73 -7.09 1.48 -21.74
N LEU A 74 -7.44 0.23 -21.98
CA LEU A 74 -8.79 -0.18 -22.27
C LEU A 74 -9.21 -1.34 -21.38
N ASN A 75 -10.28 -1.13 -20.63
CA ASN A 75 -10.89 -2.09 -19.74
C ASN A 75 -12.34 -2.32 -20.15
N LEU A 76 -12.61 -3.52 -20.67
CA LEU A 76 -13.92 -3.94 -21.13
C LEU A 76 -14.64 -4.85 -20.13
N SER A 77 -14.23 -4.86 -18.87
CA SER A 77 -14.76 -5.82 -17.90
C SER A 77 -16.22 -5.60 -17.52
N ASN A 78 -16.65 -4.34 -17.48
CA ASN A 78 -17.99 -3.98 -17.04
C ASN A 78 -18.91 -3.57 -18.20
N ILE A 79 -18.47 -3.72 -19.45
CA ILE A 79 -19.28 -3.31 -20.60
C ILE A 79 -20.37 -4.35 -20.88
N SER A 80 -21.60 -3.89 -21.11
CA SER A 80 -22.68 -4.74 -21.59
C SER A 80 -22.46 -5.08 -23.07
N LYS A 81 -23.13 -6.12 -23.57
CA LYS A 81 -23.08 -6.47 -25.00
C LYS A 81 -23.68 -5.36 -25.87
N GLU A 82 -24.74 -4.72 -25.40
CA GLU A 82 -25.45 -3.65 -26.11
C GLU A 82 -24.58 -2.39 -26.23
N ASP A 83 -23.94 -1.99 -25.13
CA ASP A 83 -23.03 -0.83 -25.11
C ASP A 83 -21.78 -1.08 -25.94
N PHE A 84 -21.32 -2.33 -26.02
CA PHE A 84 -20.12 -2.69 -26.76
C PHE A 84 -20.21 -2.35 -28.24
N GLU A 85 -21.36 -2.52 -28.90
CA GLU A 85 -21.46 -2.21 -30.35
C GLU A 85 -21.28 -0.71 -30.62
N TYR A 86 -21.95 0.12 -29.83
CA TYR A 86 -21.79 1.57 -29.91
C TYR A 86 -20.34 1.97 -29.58
N TYR A 87 -19.80 1.41 -28.51
CA TYR A 87 -18.45 1.72 -28.05
C TYR A 87 -17.38 1.28 -29.04
N HIS A 88 -17.54 0.09 -29.63
CA HIS A 88 -16.63 -0.44 -30.62
C HIS A 88 -16.53 0.49 -31.84
N LYS A 89 -17.67 0.94 -32.35
CA LYS A 89 -17.72 1.81 -33.53
C LYS A 89 -17.17 3.21 -33.27
N ASN A 90 -17.50 3.81 -32.13
CA ASN A 90 -17.21 5.22 -31.87
C ASN A 90 -15.91 5.45 -31.09
N VAL A 91 -15.42 4.45 -30.36
CA VAL A 91 -14.26 4.58 -29.48
C VAL A 91 -13.15 3.62 -29.85
N LEU A 92 -13.42 2.31 -29.97
CA LEU A 92 -12.37 1.31 -30.20
C LEU A 92 -11.75 1.40 -31.59
N GLU A 93 -12.56 1.29 -32.64
CA GLU A 93 -12.06 1.27 -34.02
C GLU A 93 -11.25 2.52 -34.40
N PRO A 94 -11.68 3.75 -34.06
CA PRO A 94 -10.90 4.95 -34.36
C PRO A 94 -9.56 5.00 -33.61
N ASN A 95 -9.48 4.37 -32.43
CA ASN A 95 -8.32 4.48 -31.53
C ASN A 95 -7.50 3.19 -31.42
N LYS A 96 -7.76 2.17 -32.23
CA LYS A 96 -7.07 0.86 -32.15
C LYS A 96 -5.54 0.94 -32.23
N ASN A 97 -5.03 1.90 -33.00
CA ASN A 97 -3.59 2.16 -33.14
C ASN A 97 -2.98 2.87 -31.91
N ARG A 98 -3.77 3.20 -30.89
CA ARG A 98 -3.32 3.88 -29.67
C ARG A 98 -3.48 2.99 -28.43
N ILE A 99 -4.24 1.90 -28.54
CA ILE A 99 -4.48 0.97 -27.44
C ILE A 99 -3.22 0.16 -27.17
N LYS A 100 -2.63 0.38 -26.00
CA LYS A 100 -1.43 -0.34 -25.53
C LYS A 100 -1.76 -1.43 -24.52
N ILE A 101 -2.76 -1.18 -23.68
CA ILE A 101 -3.19 -2.11 -22.63
C ILE A 101 -4.64 -2.48 -22.90
N LEU A 102 -4.92 -3.77 -22.98
CA LEU A 102 -6.26 -4.29 -23.17
C LEU A 102 -6.60 -5.33 -22.09
N TYR A 103 -7.65 -5.04 -21.33
CA TYR A 103 -8.18 -5.85 -20.24
C TYR A 103 -9.55 -6.44 -20.64
N LEU A 104 -9.67 -7.76 -20.58
CA LEU A 104 -10.81 -8.54 -21.03
C LEU A 104 -11.23 -9.56 -19.97
N THR A 105 -12.50 -9.56 -19.59
CA THR A 105 -13.11 -10.61 -18.73
C THR A 105 -14.28 -11.31 -19.39
N ASN A 106 -15.01 -10.61 -20.26
CA ASN A 106 -16.27 -11.09 -20.78
C ASN A 106 -16.08 -11.99 -22.02
N PRO A 107 -16.60 -13.23 -22.04
CA PRO A 107 -16.47 -14.12 -23.20
C PRO A 107 -16.90 -13.51 -24.53
N PHE A 108 -18.00 -12.73 -24.55
CA PHE A 108 -18.47 -12.11 -25.78
C PHE A 108 -17.48 -11.06 -26.33
N THR A 109 -16.77 -10.32 -25.46
CA THR A 109 -15.76 -9.34 -25.93
C THR A 109 -14.55 -10.05 -26.54
N ILE A 110 -14.18 -11.20 -25.98
CA ILE A 110 -13.14 -12.06 -26.54
C ILE A 110 -13.58 -12.55 -27.92
N ASP A 111 -14.80 -13.08 -28.03
CA ASP A 111 -15.33 -13.56 -29.30
C ASP A 111 -15.35 -12.45 -30.35
N LEU A 112 -15.76 -11.23 -30.01
CA LEU A 112 -15.80 -10.11 -30.95
C LEU A 112 -14.42 -9.58 -31.35
N ILE A 113 -13.44 -9.59 -30.44
CA ILE A 113 -12.10 -9.05 -30.71
C ILE A 113 -11.19 -10.10 -31.36
N PHE A 114 -11.36 -11.37 -31.01
CA PHE A 114 -10.52 -12.48 -31.47
C PHE A 114 -11.17 -13.30 -32.60
N SER A 115 -12.45 -13.07 -32.91
CA SER A 115 -13.16 -13.72 -34.03
C SER A 115 -13.77 -12.69 -34.99
N PRO A 116 -13.36 -12.66 -36.27
CA PRO A 116 -12.33 -13.50 -36.87
C PRO A 116 -10.91 -13.13 -36.38
N PRO A 117 -9.94 -14.08 -36.41
CA PRO A 117 -8.55 -13.88 -35.94
C PRO A 117 -7.81 -12.69 -36.55
N ARG A 118 -8.28 -12.18 -37.68
CA ARG A 118 -7.68 -11.02 -38.36
C ARG A 118 -7.92 -9.72 -37.59
N LEU A 119 -8.97 -9.62 -36.77
CA LEU A 119 -9.30 -8.38 -36.05
C LEU A 119 -8.23 -8.02 -35.02
N ILE A 120 -7.80 -8.97 -34.18
CA ILE A 120 -6.77 -8.69 -33.18
C ILE A 120 -5.44 -8.24 -33.81
N SER A 121 -5.11 -8.73 -35.02
CA SER A 121 -3.88 -8.30 -35.71
C SER A 121 -3.86 -6.82 -36.10
N THR A 122 -5.04 -6.17 -36.14
CA THR A 122 -5.14 -4.72 -36.39
C THR A 122 -4.72 -3.88 -35.17
N TYR A 123 -4.70 -4.46 -33.98
CA TYR A 123 -4.27 -3.80 -32.74
C TYR A 123 -2.75 -3.91 -32.55
N ASN A 124 -2.00 -3.35 -33.51
CA ASN A 124 -0.55 -3.54 -33.61
C ASN A 124 0.28 -2.87 -32.49
N GLN A 125 -0.31 -1.99 -31.69
CA GLN A 125 0.34 -1.30 -30.58
C GLN A 125 0.15 -1.99 -29.22
N ILE A 126 -0.59 -3.09 -29.14
CA ILE A 126 -0.82 -3.78 -27.86
C ILE A 126 0.52 -4.28 -27.31
N GLU A 127 0.83 -3.78 -26.11
CA GLU A 127 2.02 -4.06 -25.32
C GLU A 127 1.69 -5.01 -24.16
N LYS A 128 0.49 -4.86 -23.57
CA LYS A 128 0.00 -5.65 -22.44
C LYS A 128 -1.42 -6.16 -22.68
N LEU A 129 -1.61 -7.47 -22.46
CA LEU A 129 -2.92 -8.10 -22.44
C LEU A 129 -3.22 -8.69 -21.07
N ILE A 130 -4.43 -8.43 -20.59
CA ILE A 130 -4.94 -8.99 -19.35
C ILE A 130 -6.26 -9.68 -19.63
N PHE A 131 -6.28 -10.96 -19.28
CA PHE A 131 -7.41 -11.85 -19.43
C PHE A 131 -7.76 -12.35 -18.06
N ASP A 132 -8.88 -11.90 -17.50
CA ASP A 132 -9.26 -12.22 -16.14
C ASP A 132 -10.58 -12.98 -16.07
N ASN A 133 -10.65 -14.01 -15.22
CA ASN A 133 -11.83 -14.86 -15.02
C ASN A 133 -12.44 -15.45 -16.31
N ILE A 134 -11.59 -15.94 -17.23
CA ILE A 134 -12.03 -16.49 -18.52
C ILE A 134 -12.14 -18.01 -18.45
N HIS A 135 -13.08 -18.59 -19.18
CA HIS A 135 -13.15 -20.05 -19.32
C HIS A 135 -11.92 -20.60 -20.07
N SER A 136 -11.32 -21.65 -19.52
CA SER A 136 -10.12 -22.32 -20.04
C SER A 136 -10.21 -22.71 -21.52
N LYS A 137 -11.41 -23.05 -22.01
CA LYS A 137 -11.67 -23.37 -23.43
C LYS A 137 -11.25 -22.26 -24.41
N TYR A 138 -11.24 -20.99 -23.98
CA TYR A 138 -10.83 -19.88 -24.83
C TYR A 138 -9.32 -19.66 -24.84
N LEU A 139 -8.61 -20.02 -23.77
CA LEU A 139 -7.21 -19.64 -23.56
C LEU A 139 -6.29 -20.16 -24.67
N ILE A 140 -6.48 -21.41 -25.11
CA ILE A 140 -5.66 -21.99 -26.18
C ILE A 140 -5.86 -21.24 -27.50
N ASN A 141 -7.10 -20.88 -27.83
CA ASN A 141 -7.39 -20.14 -29.06
C ASN A 141 -6.85 -18.71 -28.99
N ILE A 142 -7.03 -18.03 -27.85
CA ILE A 142 -6.44 -16.71 -27.59
C ILE A 142 -4.94 -16.77 -27.84
N LEU A 143 -4.22 -17.67 -27.18
CA LEU A 143 -2.76 -17.81 -27.27
C LEU A 143 -2.26 -18.01 -28.71
N LYS A 144 -2.99 -18.79 -29.53
CA LYS A 144 -2.65 -18.97 -30.95
C LYS A 144 -2.69 -17.66 -31.73
N HIS A 145 -3.59 -16.75 -31.37
CA HIS A 145 -3.75 -15.46 -32.06
C HIS A 145 -2.80 -14.38 -31.54
N LEU A 146 -2.30 -14.51 -30.31
CA LEU A 146 -1.36 -13.54 -29.73
C LEU A 146 0.00 -13.49 -30.46
N ILE A 147 0.35 -14.54 -31.21
CA ILE A 147 1.56 -14.58 -32.05
C ILE A 147 1.55 -13.42 -33.07
N CYS A 148 0.38 -12.98 -33.50
CA CYS A 148 0.24 -11.88 -34.48
C CYS A 148 0.50 -10.49 -33.89
N LEU A 149 0.68 -10.35 -32.57
CA LEU A 149 0.86 -9.05 -31.91
C LEU A 149 2.34 -8.70 -31.79
N PRO A 150 2.86 -7.74 -32.59
CA PRO A 150 4.28 -7.53 -32.72
C PRO A 150 4.93 -6.82 -31.53
N LYS A 151 4.15 -6.20 -30.64
CA LYS A 151 4.63 -5.44 -29.48
C LYS A 151 4.26 -6.08 -28.13
N LEU A 152 3.56 -7.21 -28.15
CA LEU A 152 3.11 -7.87 -26.92
C LEU A 152 4.32 -8.36 -26.13
N HIS A 153 4.56 -7.72 -24.98
CA HIS A 153 5.64 -8.08 -24.07
C HIS A 153 5.14 -8.44 -22.66
N SER A 154 3.86 -8.20 -22.35
CA SER A 154 3.25 -8.58 -21.07
C SER A 154 1.91 -9.29 -21.28
N LEU A 155 1.71 -10.42 -20.59
CA LEU A 155 0.48 -11.22 -20.66
C LEU A 155 0.07 -11.70 -19.28
N THR A 156 -1.17 -11.44 -18.90
CA THR A 156 -1.81 -12.00 -17.71
C THR A 156 -3.00 -12.86 -18.14
N LEU A 157 -3.05 -14.11 -17.69
CA LEU A 157 -4.10 -15.06 -17.97
C LEU A 157 -4.66 -15.59 -16.64
N SER A 158 -5.96 -15.52 -16.45
CA SER A 158 -6.65 -16.09 -15.29
C SER A 158 -7.85 -16.91 -15.75
N SER A 159 -7.82 -18.20 -15.41
CA SER A 159 -8.91 -19.13 -15.71
C SER A 159 -9.92 -19.18 -14.56
N ILE A 160 -11.22 -19.07 -14.87
CA ILE A 160 -12.29 -19.24 -13.86
C ILE A 160 -12.58 -20.70 -13.55
N ASP A 161 -12.35 -21.60 -14.51
CA ASP A 161 -12.61 -23.03 -14.41
C ASP A 161 -11.31 -23.86 -14.45
N TYR A 162 -11.47 -25.17 -14.29
CA TYR A 162 -10.36 -26.12 -14.26
C TYR A 162 -9.78 -26.34 -15.66
N ILE A 163 -8.46 -26.25 -15.75
CA ILE A 163 -7.70 -26.58 -16.94
C ILE A 163 -7.40 -28.09 -16.93
N GLU A 164 -7.83 -28.80 -17.96
CA GLU A 164 -7.65 -30.25 -18.06
C GLU A 164 -6.18 -30.63 -18.32
N ASN A 165 -5.50 -29.89 -19.20
CA ASN A 165 -4.11 -30.13 -19.56
C ASN A 165 -3.29 -28.82 -19.54
N PRO A 166 -2.65 -28.47 -18.42
CA PRO A 166 -1.83 -27.26 -18.33
C PRO A 166 -0.62 -27.28 -19.28
N SER A 167 -0.12 -28.45 -19.66
CA SER A 167 1.05 -28.58 -20.57
C SER A 167 0.84 -27.85 -21.89
N ILE A 168 -0.35 -27.95 -22.47
CA ILE A 168 -0.68 -27.28 -23.74
C ILE A 168 -0.56 -25.77 -23.61
N LEU A 169 -0.99 -25.20 -22.48
CA LEU A 169 -0.93 -23.75 -22.24
C LEU A 169 0.51 -23.28 -22.12
N PHE A 170 1.33 -23.96 -21.32
CA PHE A 170 2.75 -23.63 -21.21
C PHE A 170 3.45 -23.68 -22.57
N ILE A 171 3.22 -24.74 -23.36
CA ILE A 171 3.79 -24.87 -24.71
C ILE A 171 3.37 -23.69 -25.60
N GLN A 172 2.10 -23.27 -25.57
CA GLN A 172 1.66 -22.12 -26.36
C GLN A 172 2.26 -20.79 -25.86
N ILE A 173 2.42 -20.61 -24.55
CA ILE A 173 3.08 -19.43 -23.97
C ILE A 173 4.55 -19.37 -24.43
N CYS A 174 5.25 -20.51 -24.48
CA CYS A 174 6.63 -20.58 -24.96
C CYS A 174 6.78 -20.05 -26.40
N ARG A 175 5.75 -20.17 -27.24
CA ARG A 175 5.76 -19.71 -28.65
C ARG A 175 5.66 -18.20 -28.80
N LEU A 176 5.34 -17.47 -27.73
CA LEU A 176 5.26 -16.01 -27.73
C LEU A 176 6.66 -15.40 -27.57
N THR A 177 7.44 -15.39 -28.65
CA THR A 177 8.88 -15.06 -28.66
C THR A 177 9.25 -13.62 -28.27
N LYS A 178 8.26 -12.73 -28.13
CA LYS A 178 8.43 -11.33 -27.70
C LYS A 178 7.99 -11.10 -26.26
N LEU A 179 7.38 -12.10 -25.62
CA LEU A 179 6.83 -11.99 -24.29
C LEU A 179 7.96 -11.91 -23.26
N LYS A 180 7.97 -10.86 -22.44
CA LYS A 180 8.94 -10.66 -21.36
C LYS A 180 8.34 -10.93 -19.99
N SER A 181 7.06 -10.65 -19.80
CA SER A 181 6.36 -10.85 -18.53
C SER A 181 5.13 -11.71 -18.74
N CYS A 182 4.98 -12.76 -17.96
CA CYS A 182 3.81 -13.63 -17.97
C CYS A 182 3.30 -13.90 -16.57
N GLN A 183 1.98 -13.78 -16.38
CA GLN A 183 1.29 -14.23 -15.19
C GLN A 183 0.20 -15.21 -15.61
N LEU A 184 0.22 -16.40 -15.01
CA LEU A 184 -0.75 -17.45 -15.29
C LEU A 184 -1.42 -17.91 -14.00
N THR A 185 -2.72 -17.67 -13.87
CA THR A 185 -3.57 -18.17 -12.79
C THR A 185 -4.44 -19.30 -13.33
N TYR A 186 -4.30 -20.49 -12.74
CA TYR A 186 -5.06 -21.66 -13.15
C TYR A 186 -5.36 -22.61 -11.99
N ARG A 187 -6.37 -23.46 -12.21
CA ARG A 187 -6.71 -24.58 -11.34
C ARG A 187 -6.74 -25.85 -12.17
N THR A 188 -6.41 -26.99 -11.59
CA THR A 188 -6.60 -28.31 -12.20
C THR A 188 -7.41 -29.17 -11.23
N LYS A 189 -8.18 -30.13 -11.76
CA LYS A 189 -8.91 -31.09 -10.91
C LYS A 189 -7.94 -31.99 -10.15
N GLU A 190 -6.88 -32.40 -10.84
CA GLU A 190 -5.80 -33.22 -10.31
C GLU A 190 -4.48 -32.55 -10.70
N THR A 191 -3.51 -32.54 -9.80
CA THR A 191 -2.15 -32.08 -10.14
C THR A 191 -1.45 -33.23 -10.86
N LYS A 192 -1.05 -33.00 -12.13
CA LYS A 192 -0.34 -33.98 -12.98
C LYS A 192 0.98 -33.38 -13.43
N LEU A 193 1.93 -34.25 -13.79
CA LEU A 193 3.19 -33.83 -14.41
C LEU A 193 2.89 -32.97 -15.65
N ILE A 194 3.64 -31.88 -15.78
CA ILE A 194 3.54 -30.98 -16.92
C ILE A 194 4.60 -31.38 -17.94
N ASP A 195 4.16 -31.68 -19.16
CA ASP A 195 5.08 -32.05 -20.24
C ASP A 195 5.59 -30.80 -20.97
N PHE A 196 6.90 -30.61 -20.94
CA PHE A 196 7.62 -29.53 -21.62
C PHE A 196 8.42 -30.02 -22.83
N ASN A 197 8.34 -31.29 -23.21
CA ASN A 197 9.16 -31.86 -24.30
C ASN A 197 8.99 -31.14 -25.66
N GLN A 198 7.88 -30.43 -25.86
CA GLN A 198 7.60 -29.65 -27.08
C GLN A 198 7.76 -28.13 -26.91
N CYS A 199 8.17 -27.65 -25.73
CA CYS A 199 8.35 -26.23 -25.49
C CYS A 199 9.70 -25.75 -26.08
N GLN A 200 9.65 -24.61 -26.76
CA GLN A 200 10.84 -23.92 -27.26
C GLN A 200 11.39 -22.99 -26.18
N GLN A 201 12.65 -22.57 -26.30
CA GLN A 201 13.21 -21.57 -25.40
C GLN A 201 12.44 -20.25 -25.50
N SER A 202 11.89 -19.82 -24.37
CA SER A 202 11.07 -18.62 -24.25
C SER A 202 11.92 -17.37 -24.00
N SER A 203 11.37 -16.22 -24.38
CA SER A 203 11.93 -14.89 -24.10
C SER A 203 11.55 -14.33 -22.72
N ILE A 204 10.73 -15.05 -21.95
CA ILE A 204 10.17 -14.53 -20.69
C ILE A 204 11.27 -14.29 -19.66
N GLU A 205 11.24 -13.08 -19.11
CA GLU A 205 12.12 -12.56 -18.06
C GLU A 205 11.44 -12.63 -16.69
N ASN A 206 10.12 -12.45 -16.61
CA ASN A 206 9.36 -12.50 -15.36
C ASN A 206 8.17 -13.45 -15.50
N PHE A 207 8.10 -14.49 -14.67
CA PHE A 207 7.00 -15.45 -14.71
C PHE A 207 6.38 -15.65 -13.32
N ILE A 208 5.08 -15.39 -13.21
CA ILE A 208 4.25 -15.68 -12.04
C ILE A 208 3.27 -16.81 -12.37
N ILE A 209 3.28 -17.87 -11.56
CA ILE A 209 2.41 -19.04 -11.69
C ILE A 209 1.54 -19.15 -10.43
N ASN A 210 0.25 -18.85 -10.58
CA ASN A 210 -0.76 -18.94 -9.53
C ASN A 210 -1.62 -20.18 -9.76
N GLY A 211 -1.06 -21.35 -9.45
CA GLY A 211 -1.73 -22.64 -9.58
C GLY A 211 -0.86 -23.75 -9.02
N ASN A 212 -1.44 -24.95 -8.87
CA ASN A 212 -0.69 -26.12 -8.43
C ASN A 212 0.35 -26.49 -9.50
N PHE A 213 1.62 -26.28 -9.18
CA PHE A 213 2.74 -26.58 -10.05
C PHE A 213 3.52 -27.79 -9.49
N PRO A 214 3.68 -28.89 -10.25
CA PRO A 214 4.43 -30.05 -9.79
C PRO A 214 5.93 -29.75 -9.67
N TYR A 215 6.50 -30.03 -8.50
CA TYR A 215 7.94 -29.97 -8.23
C TYR A 215 8.76 -30.73 -9.28
N GLU A 216 8.31 -31.93 -9.65
CA GLU A 216 8.99 -32.82 -10.58
C GLU A 216 9.12 -32.23 -12.00
N SER A 217 8.28 -31.25 -12.34
CA SER A 217 8.26 -30.56 -13.64
C SER A 217 9.18 -29.33 -13.69
N LEU A 218 9.76 -28.90 -12.57
CA LEU A 218 10.49 -27.63 -12.46
C LEU A 218 11.76 -27.60 -13.30
N GLU A 219 12.56 -28.66 -13.31
CA GLU A 219 13.79 -28.73 -14.14
C GLU A 219 13.48 -28.50 -15.62
N LYS A 220 12.50 -29.23 -16.17
CA LYS A 220 12.11 -29.10 -17.57
C LYS A 220 11.53 -27.71 -17.88
N PHE A 221 10.79 -27.15 -16.92
CA PHE A 221 10.33 -25.76 -17.00
C PHE A 221 11.53 -24.80 -17.09
N LEU A 222 12.50 -24.87 -16.17
CA LEU A 222 13.64 -23.95 -16.15
C LEU A 222 14.49 -24.02 -17.43
N VAL A 223 14.65 -25.21 -18.04
CA VAL A 223 15.29 -25.36 -19.37
C VAL A 223 14.59 -24.52 -20.44
N CYS A 224 13.27 -24.42 -20.37
CA CYS A 224 12.45 -23.71 -21.34
C CYS A 224 12.50 -22.18 -21.17
N PHE A 225 12.93 -21.68 -20.01
CA PHE A 225 12.93 -20.25 -19.69
C PHE A 225 14.33 -19.74 -19.29
N PRO A 226 15.33 -19.82 -20.19
CA PRO A 226 16.72 -19.49 -19.86
C PRO A 226 16.97 -17.99 -19.58
N LYS A 227 16.03 -17.12 -19.94
CA LYS A 227 16.12 -15.66 -19.73
C LYS A 227 15.43 -15.16 -18.46
N LEU A 228 14.93 -16.05 -17.60
CA LEU A 228 14.24 -15.64 -16.37
C LEU A 228 15.15 -14.79 -15.49
N HIS A 229 14.61 -13.66 -15.07
CA HIS A 229 15.08 -12.78 -14.02
C HIS A 229 14.29 -12.98 -12.73
N SER A 230 12.99 -13.26 -12.83
CA SER A 230 12.11 -13.51 -11.68
C SER A 230 11.16 -14.67 -11.93
N LEU A 231 11.04 -15.56 -10.94
CA LEU A 231 10.08 -16.66 -10.93
C LEU A 231 9.28 -16.65 -9.63
N SER A 232 7.95 -16.64 -9.74
CA SER A 232 7.05 -16.82 -8.60
C SER A 232 6.12 -18.01 -8.86
N ILE A 233 6.04 -18.95 -7.91
CA ILE A 233 5.13 -20.09 -7.95
C ILE A 233 4.38 -20.14 -6.63
N ASN A 234 3.07 -19.84 -6.66
CA ASN A 234 2.24 -19.77 -5.45
C ASN A 234 1.86 -21.13 -4.89
N ARG A 235 2.11 -22.23 -5.59
CA ARG A 235 1.83 -23.55 -5.03
C ARG A 235 2.71 -24.61 -5.70
N LEU A 236 3.92 -24.75 -5.20
CA LEU A 236 4.84 -25.82 -5.59
C LEU A 236 4.47 -27.08 -4.80
N VAL A 237 4.02 -28.13 -5.49
CA VAL A 237 3.47 -29.34 -4.88
C VAL A 237 4.30 -30.55 -5.30
N ARG A 238 4.59 -31.46 -4.37
CA ARG A 238 5.17 -32.76 -4.69
C ARG A 238 4.07 -33.77 -5.05
N LEU A 239 4.23 -34.49 -6.17
CA LEU A 239 3.27 -35.52 -6.60
C LEU A 239 3.63 -36.91 -6.08
N ASN A 240 4.91 -37.28 -6.12
CA ASN A 240 5.37 -38.64 -5.82
C ASN A 240 6.28 -38.66 -4.60
N TYR A 241 5.87 -39.37 -3.54
CA TYR A 241 6.69 -39.55 -2.33
C TYR A 241 7.88 -40.51 -2.52
N LEU A 242 7.86 -41.34 -3.57
CA LEU A 242 8.68 -42.55 -3.66
C LEU A 242 9.95 -42.44 -4.50
N THR A 243 10.22 -41.31 -5.16
CA THR A 243 11.44 -41.15 -5.97
C THR A 243 12.15 -39.87 -5.60
N GLU A 244 13.38 -40.02 -5.10
CA GLU A 244 14.36 -38.95 -5.11
C GLU A 244 14.72 -38.70 -6.58
N LYS A 245 14.60 -37.45 -7.00
CA LYS A 245 14.90 -37.06 -8.37
C LYS A 245 16.25 -36.36 -8.36
N ASP A 246 17.23 -36.97 -9.03
CA ASP A 246 18.46 -36.28 -9.37
C ASP A 246 18.16 -35.22 -10.44
N PHE A 247 18.58 -33.99 -10.16
CA PHE A 247 18.49 -32.90 -11.12
C PHE A 247 19.79 -32.80 -11.91
N ASN A 248 19.67 -32.49 -13.20
CA ASN A 248 20.82 -32.02 -13.94
C ASN A 248 21.05 -30.54 -13.58
N PRO A 249 22.25 -30.14 -13.16
CA PRO A 249 22.52 -28.75 -12.80
C PRO A 249 22.39 -27.85 -14.03
N ILE A 250 21.68 -26.73 -13.87
CA ILE A 250 21.48 -25.73 -14.92
C ILE A 250 21.85 -24.36 -14.36
N GLU A 251 22.78 -23.69 -15.01
CA GLU A 251 23.22 -22.36 -14.57
C GLU A 251 22.28 -21.25 -15.08
N LEU A 252 21.38 -20.78 -14.21
CA LEU A 252 20.43 -19.70 -14.51
C LEU A 252 21.01 -18.32 -14.16
N LYS A 253 22.03 -17.87 -14.91
CA LYS A 253 22.79 -16.64 -14.62
C LYS A 253 21.94 -15.38 -14.42
N ASN A 254 20.81 -15.30 -15.12
CA ASN A 254 19.92 -14.14 -15.11
C ASN A 254 18.92 -14.15 -13.95
N LEU A 255 18.64 -15.31 -13.35
CA LEU A 255 17.61 -15.46 -12.32
C LEU A 255 18.07 -14.81 -11.01
N LYS A 256 17.39 -13.74 -10.62
CA LYS A 256 17.71 -12.93 -9.44
C LYS A 256 16.70 -13.07 -8.32
N SER A 257 15.46 -13.37 -8.64
CA SER A 257 14.36 -13.41 -7.69
C SER A 257 13.57 -14.71 -7.80
N ILE A 258 13.34 -15.35 -6.66
CA ILE A 258 12.50 -16.54 -6.54
C ILE A 258 11.49 -16.33 -5.43
N SER A 259 10.23 -16.67 -5.70
CA SER A 259 9.18 -16.73 -4.70
C SER A 259 8.45 -18.06 -4.80
N PHE A 260 8.54 -18.89 -3.76
CA PHE A 260 7.86 -20.18 -3.73
C PHE A 260 6.96 -20.30 -2.52
N GLU A 261 5.75 -20.79 -2.74
CA GLU A 261 4.90 -21.30 -1.69
C GLU A 261 4.89 -22.84 -1.78
N LEU A 262 5.52 -23.47 -0.79
CA LEU A 262 5.82 -24.90 -0.72
C LEU A 262 4.68 -25.66 -0.04
N HIS A 263 4.21 -26.71 -0.70
CA HIS A 263 3.17 -27.62 -0.19
C HIS A 263 3.69 -29.06 -0.27
N SER A 264 3.90 -29.68 0.91
CA SER A 264 4.37 -31.06 1.03
C SER A 264 5.76 -31.31 0.38
N ILE A 265 6.64 -30.31 0.44
CA ILE A 265 8.05 -30.40 0.02
C ILE A 265 8.90 -30.31 1.27
N TYR A 266 9.73 -31.32 1.53
CA TYR A 266 10.64 -31.35 2.68
C TYR A 266 11.98 -30.67 2.35
N PHE A 267 12.73 -30.30 3.39
CA PHE A 267 13.94 -29.48 3.28
C PHE A 267 14.99 -30.04 2.32
N GLU A 268 15.27 -31.35 2.34
CA GLU A 268 16.31 -31.95 1.48
C GLU A 268 16.02 -31.82 -0.02
N LEU A 269 14.74 -31.91 -0.44
CA LEU A 269 14.37 -31.65 -1.83
C LEU A 269 14.62 -30.19 -2.20
N LEU A 270 14.27 -29.28 -1.29
CA LEU A 270 14.55 -27.87 -1.48
C LEU A 270 16.07 -27.65 -1.61
N LYS A 271 16.87 -28.18 -0.68
CA LYS A 271 18.35 -28.11 -0.71
C LYS A 271 18.91 -28.60 -2.04
N ALA A 272 18.44 -29.75 -2.54
CA ALA A 272 18.84 -30.27 -3.84
C ALA A 272 18.51 -29.32 -5.00
N LEU A 273 17.30 -28.73 -5.01
CA LEU A 273 16.86 -27.81 -6.05
C LEU A 273 17.65 -26.49 -6.03
N PHE A 274 17.97 -25.94 -4.85
CA PHE A 274 18.77 -24.72 -4.73
C PHE A 274 20.21 -24.92 -5.19
N LYS A 275 20.82 -26.04 -4.80
CA LYS A 275 22.19 -26.42 -5.22
C LYS A 275 22.33 -26.50 -6.74
N ASN A 276 21.30 -26.99 -7.43
CA ASN A 276 21.34 -27.27 -8.86
C ASN A 276 20.94 -26.09 -9.76
N PHE A 277 20.11 -25.15 -9.27
CA PHE A 277 19.51 -24.14 -10.15
C PHE A 277 19.73 -22.68 -9.73
N PHE A 278 19.94 -22.39 -8.45
CA PHE A 278 19.66 -21.04 -7.91
C PHE A 278 20.86 -20.28 -7.37
N GLN A 279 22.08 -20.66 -7.75
CA GLN A 279 23.33 -20.05 -7.27
C GLN A 279 23.47 -18.53 -7.50
N SER A 280 22.72 -17.98 -8.46
CA SER A 280 22.77 -16.57 -8.88
C SER A 280 21.75 -15.66 -8.18
N ILE A 281 20.82 -16.21 -7.37
CA ILE A 281 19.71 -15.45 -6.81
C ILE A 281 20.17 -14.44 -5.75
N GLU A 282 19.45 -13.33 -5.69
CA GLU A 282 19.67 -12.24 -4.73
C GLU A 282 18.47 -12.07 -3.80
N ILE A 283 17.28 -12.48 -4.24
CA ILE A 283 16.02 -12.38 -3.50
C ILE A 283 15.37 -13.75 -3.44
N LEU A 284 15.08 -14.20 -2.22
CA LEU A 284 14.37 -15.43 -1.96
C LEU A 284 13.18 -15.17 -1.05
N THR A 285 11.98 -15.47 -1.55
CA THR A 285 10.75 -15.52 -0.78
C THR A 285 10.25 -16.96 -0.70
N ILE A 286 10.06 -17.48 0.51
CA ILE A 286 9.56 -18.83 0.76
C ILE A 286 8.43 -18.78 1.76
N SER A 287 7.30 -19.36 1.40
CA SER A 287 6.18 -19.64 2.31
C SER A 287 5.96 -21.14 2.39
N ILE A 288 5.81 -21.70 3.59
CA ILE A 288 5.60 -23.14 3.80
C ILE A 288 4.24 -23.34 4.47
N TYR A 289 3.47 -24.30 3.95
CA TYR A 289 2.16 -24.66 4.47
C TYR A 289 2.00 -26.17 4.65
N ASN A 290 1.19 -26.56 5.64
CA ASN A 290 0.80 -27.94 5.91
C ASN A 290 1.98 -28.89 6.06
N ASP A 291 2.92 -28.50 6.91
CA ASP A 291 4.09 -29.30 7.20
C ASP A 291 3.81 -30.30 8.33
N ASN A 292 3.80 -31.59 8.00
CA ASN A 292 3.58 -32.66 8.96
C ASN A 292 4.88 -33.18 9.59
N GLY A 293 6.07 -32.60 9.31
CA GLY A 293 7.30 -33.09 9.94
C GLY A 293 8.62 -32.53 9.41
N SER A 294 8.79 -31.23 9.30
CA SER A 294 9.97 -30.68 8.62
C SER A 294 10.98 -29.92 9.48
N ASN A 295 12.24 -30.17 9.11
CA ASN A 295 13.46 -29.45 9.47
C ASN A 295 13.51 -27.98 8.99
N PHE A 296 12.42 -27.39 8.47
CA PHE A 296 12.43 -25.96 8.07
C PHE A 296 12.67 -24.99 9.23
N PHE A 297 12.55 -25.46 10.49
CA PHE A 297 12.90 -24.71 11.68
C PHE A 297 14.38 -24.85 12.09
N ASP A 298 15.19 -25.58 11.33
CA ASP A 298 16.63 -25.68 11.55
C ASP A 298 17.34 -24.49 10.88
N GLY A 299 17.73 -23.50 11.69
CA GLY A 299 18.45 -22.34 11.20
C GLY A 299 19.84 -22.68 10.66
N GLU A 300 20.55 -23.64 11.25
CA GLU A 300 21.89 -24.05 10.77
C GLU A 300 21.82 -24.66 9.36
N GLN A 301 20.80 -25.47 9.09
CA GLN A 301 20.56 -26.01 7.74
C GLN A 301 20.31 -24.92 6.71
N TRP A 302 19.54 -23.89 7.08
CA TRP A 302 19.34 -22.73 6.21
C TRP A 302 20.62 -21.92 6.01
N GLU A 303 21.43 -21.72 7.06
CA GLU A 303 22.73 -21.05 6.96
C GLU A 303 23.68 -21.77 6.03
N GLU A 304 23.80 -23.10 6.18
CA GLU A 304 24.62 -23.96 5.34
C GLU A 304 24.14 -23.87 3.89
N LEU A 305 22.82 -24.00 3.67
CA LEU A 305 22.23 -23.91 2.33
C LEU A 305 22.52 -22.54 1.69
N ILE A 306 22.30 -21.45 2.42
CA ILE A 306 22.49 -20.09 1.88
C ILE A 306 23.97 -19.84 1.58
N SER A 307 24.86 -20.21 2.49
CA SER A 307 26.29 -19.99 2.37
C SER A 307 26.90 -20.79 1.23
N THR A 308 26.46 -22.04 1.05
CA THR A 308 27.03 -22.96 0.05
C THR A 308 26.38 -22.83 -1.32
N SER A 309 25.05 -22.68 -1.37
CA SER A 309 24.28 -22.86 -2.60
C SER A 309 23.74 -21.55 -3.16
N ILE A 310 23.53 -20.51 -2.35
CA ILE A 310 23.02 -19.19 -2.81
C ILE A 310 23.78 -18.01 -2.15
N PRO A 311 25.12 -17.95 -2.30
CA PRO A 311 25.96 -17.01 -1.56
C PRO A 311 25.65 -15.53 -1.87
N LYS A 312 25.02 -15.25 -3.02
CA LYS A 312 24.63 -13.90 -3.47
C LYS A 312 23.33 -13.40 -2.83
N LEU A 313 22.70 -14.18 -1.96
CA LEU A 313 21.43 -13.80 -1.33
C LEU A 313 21.58 -12.54 -0.49
N ARG A 314 20.73 -11.55 -0.80
CA ARG A 314 20.63 -10.25 -0.12
C ARG A 314 19.34 -10.12 0.67
N ILE A 315 18.25 -10.69 0.17
CA ILE A 315 16.94 -10.63 0.79
C ILE A 315 16.45 -12.06 0.99
N PHE A 316 16.24 -12.43 2.24
CA PHE A 316 15.57 -13.67 2.64
C PHE A 316 14.25 -13.32 3.31
N ASP A 317 13.15 -13.71 2.68
CA ASP A 317 11.78 -13.54 3.16
C ASP A 317 11.19 -14.92 3.38
N PHE A 318 11.02 -15.31 4.63
CA PHE A 318 10.62 -16.65 5.01
C PHE A 318 9.33 -16.58 5.83
N GLN A 319 8.40 -17.49 5.54
CA GLN A 319 7.15 -17.66 6.24
C GLN A 319 6.86 -19.15 6.38
N HIS A 320 6.50 -19.59 7.57
CA HIS A 320 6.15 -20.97 7.86
C HIS A 320 4.88 -21.01 8.69
N HIS A 321 3.82 -21.50 8.07
CA HIS A 321 2.53 -21.77 8.69
C HIS A 321 2.53 -23.20 9.23
N TYR A 322 2.27 -23.34 10.53
CA TYR A 322 2.22 -24.63 11.18
C TYR A 322 1.01 -24.74 12.11
N SER A 323 0.45 -25.95 12.18
CA SER A 323 -0.65 -26.31 13.06
C SER A 323 -0.13 -27.30 14.10
N GLY A 324 -0.06 -26.90 15.37
CA GLY A 324 0.51 -27.78 16.41
C GLY A 324 0.47 -27.19 17.81
N ALA A 325 0.54 -28.06 18.82
CA ALA A 325 0.67 -27.64 20.21
C ALA A 325 1.95 -26.82 20.41
N MET A 326 1.87 -25.74 21.18
CA MET A 326 2.94 -24.76 21.43
C MET A 326 4.29 -25.39 21.80
N ASP A 327 4.27 -26.60 22.37
CA ASP A 327 5.44 -27.34 22.85
C ASP A 327 6.41 -27.73 21.73
N HIS A 328 5.92 -28.03 20.51
CA HIS A 328 6.80 -28.32 19.36
C HIS A 328 7.57 -27.07 18.90
N PHE A 329 6.97 -25.89 19.01
CA PHE A 329 7.63 -24.62 18.68
C PHE A 329 8.64 -24.21 19.75
N LEU A 330 8.30 -24.37 21.04
CA LEU A 330 9.25 -24.10 22.13
C LEU A 330 10.51 -24.96 21.97
N TYR A 331 10.38 -26.21 21.54
CA TYR A 331 11.53 -27.06 21.24
C TYR A 331 12.33 -26.57 20.01
N ALA A 332 11.66 -26.21 18.92
CA ALA A 332 12.31 -25.81 17.66
C ALA A 332 12.96 -24.41 17.68
N CYS A 333 12.53 -23.51 18.56
CA CYS A 333 13.10 -22.16 18.68
C CYS A 333 14.00 -21.97 19.92
N HIS A 334 14.09 -22.95 20.82
CA HIS A 334 14.99 -22.88 21.99
C HIS A 334 16.47 -23.15 21.66
N SER A 335 16.79 -23.67 20.47
CA SER A 335 18.16 -24.01 20.06
C SER A 335 19.00 -22.86 19.51
N GLY A 336 18.48 -21.63 19.37
CA GLY A 336 19.31 -20.49 18.94
C GLY A 336 19.69 -20.47 17.45
N ASP A 337 19.16 -21.39 16.65
CA ASP A 337 19.59 -21.63 15.25
C ASP A 337 19.34 -20.43 14.30
N PHE A 338 18.36 -19.57 14.59
CA PHE A 338 18.09 -18.33 13.81
C PHE A 338 18.65 -17.06 14.45
N ARG A 339 19.62 -17.18 15.38
CA ARG A 339 20.25 -16.06 16.09
C ARG A 339 21.77 -16.02 15.95
N SER A 340 22.34 -16.88 15.11
CA SER A 340 23.77 -16.85 14.83
C SER A 340 24.22 -15.49 14.31
N GLU A 341 25.54 -15.30 14.31
CA GLU A 341 26.16 -14.12 13.70
C GLU A 341 25.82 -14.01 12.21
N PHE A 342 25.62 -15.14 11.51
CA PHE A 342 25.21 -15.16 10.11
C PHE A 342 23.90 -14.40 9.89
N TRP A 343 22.84 -14.71 10.65
CA TRP A 343 21.54 -14.06 10.48
C TRP A 343 21.58 -12.59 10.86
N THR A 344 22.32 -12.27 11.92
CA THR A 344 22.52 -10.89 12.37
C THR A 344 23.27 -10.05 11.33
N ASN A 345 24.34 -10.60 10.74
CA ASN A 345 25.12 -9.95 9.68
C ASN A 345 24.32 -9.80 8.39
N LYS A 346 23.49 -10.78 8.05
CA LYS A 346 22.51 -10.71 6.95
C LYS A 346 21.29 -9.86 7.29
N GLN A 347 21.19 -9.37 8.52
CA GLN A 347 20.11 -8.54 9.03
C GLN A 347 18.73 -9.16 8.79
N CYS A 348 18.66 -10.48 8.94
CA CYS A 348 17.45 -11.28 8.84
C CYS A 348 17.01 -11.66 10.24
N PHE A 349 15.93 -11.06 10.73
CA PHE A 349 15.37 -11.36 12.04
C PHE A 349 14.11 -12.18 11.87
N PHE A 350 13.73 -12.94 12.89
CA PHE A 350 12.60 -13.85 12.84
C PHE A 350 11.63 -13.60 13.99
N HIS A 351 10.36 -13.85 13.75
CA HIS A 351 9.27 -13.67 14.70
C HIS A 351 8.27 -14.80 14.60
N ASN A 352 7.55 -14.99 15.68
CA ASN A 352 6.43 -15.90 15.72
C ASN A 352 5.17 -15.15 16.12
N GLN A 353 4.10 -15.36 15.37
CA GLN A 353 2.76 -14.90 15.70
C GLN A 353 1.85 -16.11 15.90
N VAL A 354 1.30 -16.24 17.11
CA VAL A 354 0.29 -17.25 17.42
C VAL A 354 -1.10 -16.64 17.24
N ASN A 355 -1.93 -17.26 16.42
CA ASN A 355 -3.30 -16.80 16.23
C ASN A 355 -4.23 -17.39 17.30
N ASN A 356 -4.39 -16.67 18.40
CA ASN A 356 -5.26 -17.09 19.51
C ASN A 356 -6.77 -17.11 19.16
N ALA A 357 -7.18 -16.55 18.01
CA ALA A 357 -8.59 -16.48 17.62
C ALA A 357 -9.14 -17.81 17.07
N LEU A 358 -8.26 -18.70 16.58
CA LEU A 358 -8.64 -20.01 16.08
C LEU A 358 -8.42 -21.05 17.19
N LYS A 359 -9.46 -21.82 17.52
CA LYS A 359 -9.38 -22.91 18.51
C LYS A 359 -8.39 -24.02 18.11
N CYS A 360 -7.94 -24.03 16.86
CA CYS A 360 -6.79 -24.80 16.39
C CYS A 360 -5.59 -23.85 16.37
N GLY A 361 -4.57 -24.10 17.18
CA GLY A 361 -3.39 -23.24 17.35
C GLY A 361 -2.55 -23.07 16.08
N ASP A 362 -3.07 -22.32 15.12
CA ASP A 362 -2.35 -21.89 13.93
C ASP A 362 -1.35 -20.82 14.35
N ALA A 363 -0.10 -21.04 13.98
CA ALA A 363 0.97 -20.10 14.24
C ALA A 363 1.80 -19.88 12.98
N LEU A 364 2.45 -18.71 12.95
CA LEU A 364 3.22 -18.22 11.82
C LEU A 364 4.60 -17.82 12.30
N PHE A 365 5.61 -18.57 11.89
CA PHE A 365 7.00 -18.18 12.05
C PHE A 365 7.48 -17.49 10.77
N PHE A 366 8.02 -16.28 10.86
CA PHE A 366 8.35 -15.50 9.68
C PHE A 366 9.52 -14.54 9.91
N THR A 367 10.18 -14.15 8.83
CA THR A 367 11.22 -13.11 8.88
C THR A 367 10.61 -11.73 9.11
N ILE A 368 11.06 -11.04 10.15
CA ILE A 368 10.94 -9.58 10.24
C ILE A 368 12.12 -9.00 9.49
N ASN A 369 11.82 -8.30 8.39
CA ASN A 369 12.83 -7.50 7.74
C ASN A 369 12.98 -6.16 8.50
N PRO A 370 14.12 -5.89 9.16
CA PRO A 370 14.38 -4.63 9.84
C PRO A 370 14.37 -3.45 8.86
N TYR A 371 14.64 -3.66 7.57
CA TYR A 371 14.62 -2.62 6.53
C TYR A 371 13.25 -2.40 5.88
N ARG A 372 12.23 -3.22 6.16
CA ARG A 372 10.84 -2.95 5.71
C ARG A 372 10.07 -2.06 6.68
N ARG A 373 10.44 -2.03 7.96
CA ARG A 373 9.64 -1.40 9.01
C ARG A 373 10.22 -0.05 9.43
N LYS A 374 9.88 1.02 8.69
CA LYS A 374 9.92 2.38 9.26
C LYS A 374 9.08 2.43 10.54
N THR A 375 8.00 1.64 10.59
CA THR A 375 7.03 1.48 11.68
C THR A 375 7.13 0.11 12.36
N HIS A 376 7.18 0.10 13.69
CA HIS A 376 7.14 -1.11 14.52
C HIS A 376 5.97 -1.05 15.51
N GLU A 377 5.28 -2.17 15.74
CA GLU A 377 4.25 -2.30 16.79
C GLU A 377 4.84 -3.11 17.96
N PHE A 378 4.80 -2.51 19.16
CA PHE A 378 5.33 -3.07 20.40
C PHE A 378 4.20 -3.30 21.39
N TYR A 379 4.02 -4.55 21.84
CA TYR A 379 2.92 -4.94 22.72
C TYR A 379 3.46 -5.35 24.10
N TRP A 380 3.18 -4.56 25.14
CA TRP A 380 3.71 -4.78 26.50
C TRP A 380 3.27 -6.11 27.13
N GLU A 381 2.06 -6.56 26.85
CA GLU A 381 1.47 -7.76 27.49
C GLU A 381 1.97 -9.08 26.89
N HIS A 382 2.49 -9.06 25.65
CA HIS A 382 2.89 -10.27 24.93
C HIS A 382 4.38 -10.61 25.04
N ASP A 383 5.24 -9.64 25.35
CA ASP A 383 6.69 -9.84 25.39
C ASP A 383 7.19 -10.54 26.68
N TYR A 384 6.27 -10.90 27.59
CA TYR A 384 6.58 -11.70 28.81
C TYR A 384 7.05 -13.12 28.48
N MET A 385 6.61 -13.68 27.34
CA MET A 385 6.87 -15.09 26.99
C MET A 385 8.17 -15.29 26.19
N THR A 386 8.75 -14.21 25.66
CA THR A 386 9.97 -14.23 24.85
C THR A 386 11.19 -13.86 25.71
N ARG A 387 11.67 -14.79 26.55
CA ARG A 387 12.94 -14.68 27.31
C ARG A 387 14.20 -14.64 26.43
N SER A 388 14.07 -14.31 25.15
CA SER A 388 15.18 -14.22 24.22
C SER A 388 15.93 -12.91 24.39
N ASN A 389 17.26 -13.00 24.51
CA ASN A 389 18.16 -11.86 24.39
C ASN A 389 18.05 -11.29 22.98
N ILE A 390 17.11 -10.38 22.74
CA ILE A 390 17.11 -9.58 21.51
C ILE A 390 18.21 -8.54 21.67
N GLN A 391 19.23 -8.60 20.81
CA GLN A 391 20.34 -7.64 20.83
C GLN A 391 19.86 -6.25 20.41
N GLU A 392 20.37 -5.20 21.06
CA GLU A 392 20.01 -3.80 20.80
C GLU A 392 20.22 -3.36 19.33
N ASP A 393 21.09 -4.06 18.59
CA ASP A 393 21.38 -3.77 17.20
C ASP A 393 20.21 -4.07 16.23
N SER A 394 19.26 -4.92 16.63
CA SER A 394 18.14 -5.35 15.77
C SER A 394 17.15 -4.23 15.42
N PHE A 395 17.14 -3.11 16.14
CA PHE A 395 16.12 -2.05 15.99
C PHE A 395 16.67 -0.70 15.51
N ARG A 396 17.94 -0.63 15.10
CA ARG A 396 18.54 0.62 14.60
C ARG A 396 17.84 1.20 13.36
N SER A 397 17.13 0.40 12.57
CA SER A 397 16.40 0.87 11.39
C SER A 397 15.01 1.46 11.70
N VAL A 398 14.45 1.19 12.88
CA VAL A 398 13.10 1.64 13.24
C VAL A 398 13.09 3.15 13.48
N LYS A 399 12.15 3.86 12.83
CA LYS A 399 11.97 5.32 12.97
C LYS A 399 10.68 5.69 13.69
N GLN A 400 9.66 4.84 13.58
CA GLN A 400 8.33 5.05 14.12
C GLN A 400 7.94 3.82 14.95
N ILE A 401 7.40 4.03 16.15
CA ILE A 401 6.96 2.93 17.02
C ILE A 401 5.53 3.19 17.50
N SER A 402 4.71 2.14 17.51
CA SER A 402 3.38 2.12 18.08
C SER A 402 3.39 1.18 19.29
N ILE A 403 3.04 1.69 20.47
CA ILE A 403 3.08 0.95 21.72
C ILE A 403 1.65 0.63 22.16
N HIS A 404 1.38 -0.64 22.44
CA HIS A 404 0.09 -1.16 22.87
C HIS A 404 0.21 -1.86 24.24
N GLY A 405 -0.83 -1.78 25.07
CA GLY A 405 -0.94 -2.52 26.34
C GLY A 405 -1.64 -1.72 27.43
N THR A 406 -1.90 -2.34 28.58
CA THR A 406 -2.58 -1.68 29.70
C THR A 406 -1.70 -1.42 30.92
N GLU A 407 -0.60 -2.16 31.10
CA GLU A 407 0.29 -2.08 32.28
C GLU A 407 1.78 -2.16 31.93
N THR A 408 2.63 -1.47 32.71
CA THR A 408 4.10 -1.47 32.50
C THR A 408 4.68 -2.66 33.21
N TYR A 409 5.24 -3.60 32.46
CA TYR A 409 6.03 -4.67 33.05
C TYR A 409 7.52 -4.29 33.06
N MET A 410 8.15 -4.31 34.23
CA MET A 410 9.57 -3.96 34.43
C MET A 410 10.54 -5.09 33.99
N GLY A 411 10.21 -5.80 32.90
CA GLY A 411 11.08 -6.83 32.31
C GLY A 411 12.32 -6.25 31.61
N ARG A 412 13.14 -7.12 31.01
CA ARG A 412 14.23 -6.69 30.12
C ARG A 412 13.62 -5.92 28.95
N SER A 413 13.97 -4.65 28.81
CA SER A 413 13.40 -3.76 27.79
C SER A 413 14.21 -3.82 26.50
N VAL A 414 13.52 -4.03 25.38
CA VAL A 414 14.05 -3.78 24.04
C VAL A 414 14.33 -2.28 23.87
N TYR A 415 15.49 -1.92 23.29
CA TYR A 415 15.86 -0.52 23.02
C TYR A 415 15.79 -0.16 21.53
N PHE A 416 15.20 0.99 21.22
CA PHE A 416 14.99 1.52 19.87
C PHE A 416 15.75 2.85 19.70
N PRO A 417 17.04 2.81 19.33
CA PRO A 417 17.94 3.97 19.43
C PRO A 417 17.67 5.11 18.44
N ASN A 418 16.88 4.86 17.39
CA ASN A 418 16.74 5.75 16.24
C ASN A 418 15.30 6.23 15.99
N VAL A 419 14.39 5.95 16.92
CA VAL A 419 12.98 6.31 16.84
C VAL A 419 12.79 7.81 17.02
N ASN A 420 12.03 8.42 16.11
CA ASN A 420 11.64 9.83 16.16
C ASN A 420 10.12 10.05 16.13
N GLU A 421 9.31 9.02 15.87
CA GLU A 421 7.85 9.08 16.01
C GLU A 421 7.33 8.00 16.96
N LEU A 422 6.46 8.39 17.91
CA LEU A 422 5.87 7.49 18.89
C LEU A 422 4.34 7.59 18.87
N THR A 423 3.66 6.46 18.79
CA THR A 423 2.22 6.32 19.01
C THR A 423 1.98 5.45 20.25
N ILE A 424 1.07 5.85 21.14
CA ILE A 424 0.73 5.11 22.36
C ILE A 424 -0.76 4.79 22.34
N HIS A 425 -1.13 3.52 22.53
CA HIS A 425 -2.49 3.02 22.56
C HIS A 425 -2.87 2.47 23.95
N ASP A 426 -4.09 2.76 24.40
CA ASP A 426 -4.79 2.14 25.54
C ASP A 426 -4.09 2.13 26.92
N TYR A 427 -3.16 3.06 27.14
CA TYR A 427 -2.30 3.10 28.33
C TYR A 427 -2.68 4.15 29.39
N GLY A 428 -2.40 3.86 30.67
CA GLY A 428 -2.68 4.75 31.82
C GLY A 428 -1.53 5.65 32.29
N SER A 429 -0.30 5.13 32.45
CA SER A 429 0.88 5.91 32.88
C SER A 429 2.17 5.21 32.47
N ILE A 430 2.98 5.85 31.62
CA ILE A 430 4.12 5.16 30.95
C ILE A 430 5.41 5.99 30.90
N SER A 431 5.37 7.25 31.34
CA SER A 431 6.44 8.25 31.12
C SER A 431 7.80 7.82 31.67
N THR A 432 7.84 7.16 32.83
CA THR A 432 9.08 6.70 33.46
C THR A 432 9.68 5.46 32.79
N SER A 433 8.85 4.63 32.15
CA SER A 433 9.30 3.39 31.49
C SER A 433 9.73 3.60 30.04
N LEU A 434 9.18 4.60 29.34
CA LEU A 434 9.53 4.85 27.93
C LEU A 434 11.00 5.20 27.71
N ASN A 435 11.61 5.94 28.65
CA ASN A 435 13.03 6.31 28.57
C ASN A 435 13.97 5.09 28.55
N LYS A 436 13.51 3.92 29.02
CA LYS A 436 14.27 2.67 28.96
C LYS A 436 14.21 1.99 27.60
N ILE A 437 13.23 2.36 26.77
CA ILE A 437 12.94 1.71 25.48
C ILE A 437 13.35 2.59 24.32
N LEU A 438 13.30 3.92 24.44
CA LEU A 438 13.69 4.81 23.35
C LEU A 438 14.21 6.17 23.86
N PRO A 439 15.05 6.85 23.06
CA PRO A 439 15.58 8.17 23.41
C PRO A 439 14.50 9.26 23.21
N LEU A 440 13.73 9.57 24.27
CA LEU A 440 12.62 10.54 24.20
C LEU A 440 13.02 11.92 23.65
N HIS A 441 14.26 12.36 23.89
CA HIS A 441 14.75 13.63 23.36
C HIS A 441 14.83 13.69 21.82
N GLN A 442 14.83 12.56 21.12
CA GLN A 442 14.86 12.50 19.65
C GLN A 442 13.46 12.55 19.01
N LEU A 443 12.40 12.40 19.80
CA LEU A 443 11.04 12.39 19.28
C LEU A 443 10.70 13.75 18.65
N ASN A 444 10.26 13.70 17.40
CA ASN A 444 9.72 14.85 16.67
C ASN A 444 8.18 14.80 16.60
N LYS A 445 7.59 13.62 16.82
CA LYS A 445 6.15 13.39 16.74
C LYS A 445 5.68 12.41 17.80
N LEU A 446 4.58 12.76 18.45
CA LEU A 446 3.94 11.97 19.49
C LEU A 446 2.44 11.90 19.25
N ILE A 447 1.87 10.69 19.28
CA ILE A 447 0.45 10.43 19.16
C ILE A 447 0.01 9.65 20.41
N ILE A 448 -0.96 10.16 21.16
CA ILE A 448 -1.53 9.48 22.32
C ILE A 448 -2.98 9.13 21.99
N ASN A 449 -3.21 7.86 21.66
CA ASN A 449 -4.52 7.25 21.41
C ASN A 449 -5.00 6.49 22.64
N SER A 450 -5.13 7.18 23.77
CA SER A 450 -5.64 6.60 25.01
C SER A 450 -6.45 7.60 25.80
N LYS A 451 -7.69 7.22 26.14
CA LYS A 451 -8.56 7.99 27.05
C LYS A 451 -8.08 7.95 28.50
N LYS A 452 -7.22 7.00 28.85
CA LYS A 452 -6.73 6.79 30.23
C LYS A 452 -5.53 7.66 30.57
N PHE A 453 -4.93 8.34 29.58
CA PHE A 453 -3.75 9.15 29.79
C PHE A 453 -4.11 10.46 30.49
N ARG A 454 -3.69 10.63 31.75
CA ARG A 454 -3.96 11.86 32.50
C ARG A 454 -3.12 13.02 31.96
N PHE A 455 -3.66 14.23 31.99
CA PHE A 455 -2.95 15.39 31.43
C PHE A 455 -1.59 15.67 32.10
N LYS A 456 -1.46 15.45 33.41
CA LYS A 456 -0.19 15.56 34.11
C LYS A 456 0.89 14.63 33.54
N ASP A 457 0.50 13.42 33.13
CA ASP A 457 1.41 12.44 32.54
C ASP A 457 1.84 12.86 31.13
N ILE A 458 0.96 13.55 30.40
CA ILE A 458 1.26 14.18 29.10
C ILE A 458 2.26 15.31 29.27
N LEU A 459 2.05 16.21 30.24
CA LEU A 459 3.00 17.30 30.50
C LEU A 459 4.39 16.77 30.86
N ASN A 460 4.45 15.72 31.69
CA ASN A 460 5.71 15.05 31.99
C ASN A 460 6.40 14.50 30.73
N LEU A 461 5.62 13.90 29.82
CA LEU A 461 6.14 13.36 28.56
C LEU A 461 6.61 14.46 27.61
N ILE A 462 5.86 15.56 27.49
CA ILE A 462 6.26 16.73 26.70
C ILE A 462 7.55 17.35 27.26
N ASN A 463 7.67 17.42 28.59
CA ASN A 463 8.84 18.00 29.25
C ASN A 463 10.14 17.24 28.92
N VAL A 464 10.08 15.92 28.77
CA VAL A 464 11.25 15.08 28.43
C VAL A 464 11.47 14.91 26.92
N THR A 465 10.59 15.45 26.07
CA THR A 465 10.65 15.36 24.60
C THR A 465 11.00 16.71 23.97
N SER A 466 12.22 17.19 24.23
CA SER A 466 12.67 18.56 23.89
C SER A 466 12.65 18.94 22.39
N ASN A 467 12.51 17.97 21.49
CA ASN A 467 12.47 18.18 20.04
C ASN A 467 11.08 17.91 19.43
N LEU A 468 10.05 17.72 20.26
CA LEU A 468 8.70 17.43 19.82
C LEU A 468 8.13 18.62 19.03
N LYS A 469 7.79 18.38 17.76
CA LYS A 469 7.18 19.38 16.86
C LYS A 469 5.70 19.09 16.61
N THR A 470 5.31 17.82 16.59
CA THR A 470 3.95 17.39 16.27
C THR A 470 3.38 16.58 17.42
N PHE A 471 2.25 17.01 17.96
CA PHE A 471 1.56 16.32 19.02
C PHE A 471 0.10 16.04 18.63
N LYS A 472 -0.32 14.78 18.72
CA LYS A 472 -1.72 14.39 18.53
C LYS A 472 -2.22 13.70 19.79
N TRP A 473 -3.42 14.06 20.22
CA TRP A 473 -3.94 13.55 21.48
C TRP A 473 -5.43 13.23 21.37
N TYR A 474 -5.77 11.99 21.71
CA TYR A 474 -7.14 11.56 22.03
C TYR A 474 -7.52 12.17 23.37
N TYR A 475 -8.17 13.33 23.30
CA TYR A 475 -8.42 14.19 24.44
C TYR A 475 -9.62 13.71 25.26
N HIS A 476 -9.55 13.94 26.56
CA HIS A 476 -10.70 13.94 27.45
C HIS A 476 -10.73 15.30 28.15
N SER A 477 -11.91 15.90 28.31
CA SER A 477 -12.02 17.20 28.98
C SER A 477 -11.25 17.24 30.29
N ILE A 478 -10.55 18.35 30.49
CA ILE A 478 -9.94 18.69 31.76
C ILE A 478 -10.95 19.55 32.52
N ASP A 479 -11.28 19.11 33.73
CA ASP A 479 -12.13 19.90 34.61
C ASP A 479 -11.47 21.26 34.96
N GLU A 480 -12.28 22.28 35.22
CA GLU A 480 -11.79 23.63 35.47
C GLU A 480 -10.86 23.71 36.69
N ASP A 481 -11.14 22.95 37.75
CA ASP A 481 -10.29 22.93 38.93
C ASP A 481 -8.97 22.20 38.64
N GLN A 482 -8.99 21.20 37.76
CA GLN A 482 -7.77 20.55 37.29
C GLN A 482 -6.90 21.50 36.47
N LEU A 483 -7.48 22.29 35.55
CA LEU A 483 -6.73 23.28 34.76
C LEU A 483 -5.99 24.25 35.67
N LYS A 484 -6.66 24.81 36.69
CA LYS A 484 -6.02 25.74 37.65
C LYS A 484 -4.89 25.08 38.43
N LEU A 485 -5.08 23.84 38.88
CA LEU A 485 -4.04 23.07 39.57
C LEU A 485 -2.85 22.78 38.66
N ILE A 486 -3.09 22.55 37.36
CA ILE A 486 -2.06 22.31 36.36
C ILE A 486 -1.26 23.59 36.08
N GLU A 487 -1.92 24.74 35.89
CA GLU A 487 -1.26 26.04 35.63
C GLU A 487 -0.30 26.45 36.76
N GLN A 488 -0.62 26.05 37.99
CA GLN A 488 0.20 26.28 39.19
C GLN A 488 1.38 25.31 39.32
N SER A 489 1.48 24.28 38.47
CA SER A 489 2.52 23.26 38.60
C SER A 489 3.85 23.68 37.96
N ASP A 490 4.96 23.31 38.59
CA ASP A 490 6.32 23.57 38.06
C ASP A 490 6.52 22.95 36.67
N ILE A 491 5.92 21.78 36.44
CA ILE A 491 6.01 21.06 35.16
C ILE A 491 5.34 21.89 34.06
N TYR A 492 4.18 22.50 34.33
CA TYR A 492 3.51 23.38 33.36
C TYR A 492 4.41 24.56 32.99
N GLN A 493 5.00 25.24 33.97
CA GLN A 493 5.92 26.35 33.72
C GLN A 493 7.15 25.92 32.91
N CYS A 494 7.67 24.72 33.16
CA CYS A 494 8.79 24.17 32.39
C CYS A 494 8.38 23.87 30.93
N VAL A 495 7.22 23.23 30.72
CA VAL A 495 6.71 22.93 29.37
C VAL A 495 6.42 24.23 28.62
N LEU A 496 5.73 25.18 29.25
CA LEU A 496 5.36 26.48 28.67
C LEU A 496 6.56 27.20 28.04
N ASN A 497 7.71 27.19 28.73
CA ASN A 497 8.91 27.90 28.29
C ASN A 497 9.73 27.12 27.26
N ASN A 498 9.74 25.79 27.33
CA ASN A 498 10.74 24.98 26.60
C ASN A 498 10.19 24.22 25.39
N ASN A 499 8.88 24.02 25.27
CA ASN A 499 8.34 23.21 24.20
C ASN A 499 8.53 23.87 22.80
N LYS A 500 8.53 23.01 21.77
CA LYS A 500 8.72 23.40 20.36
C LYS A 500 7.57 22.88 19.48
N ILE A 501 6.40 22.65 20.08
CA ILE A 501 5.26 22.08 19.35
C ILE A 501 4.75 23.13 18.37
N GLU A 502 4.75 22.78 17.09
CA GLU A 502 4.27 23.61 15.98
C GLU A 502 2.95 23.05 15.41
N ASN A 503 2.70 21.75 15.56
CA ASN A 503 1.48 21.10 15.09
C ASN A 503 0.78 20.38 16.24
N PHE A 504 -0.45 20.76 16.52
CA PHE A 504 -1.26 20.16 17.58
C PHE A 504 -2.61 19.71 17.04
N GLU A 505 -2.99 18.47 17.36
CA GLU A 505 -4.29 17.90 16.98
C GLU A 505 -4.96 17.24 18.18
N ILE A 506 -6.22 17.62 18.40
CA ILE A 506 -7.11 16.99 19.36
C ILE A 506 -8.07 16.08 18.61
N ILE A 507 -8.18 14.85 19.10
CA ILE A 507 -8.97 13.78 18.48
C ILE A 507 -10.15 13.44 19.41
N HIS A 508 -11.37 13.38 18.84
CA HIS A 508 -12.57 12.84 19.47
C HIS A 508 -13.06 13.54 20.75
N TYR A 509 -12.94 14.88 20.80
CA TYR A 509 -13.54 15.69 21.87
C TYR A 509 -13.71 17.17 21.45
N CYS A 510 -14.85 17.75 21.81
CA CYS A 510 -15.16 19.16 21.57
C CYS A 510 -14.52 20.09 22.61
N CYS A 511 -13.55 20.90 22.21
CA CYS A 511 -12.89 21.86 23.10
C CYS A 511 -13.74 23.09 23.37
N SER A 512 -13.73 23.53 24.63
CA SER A 512 -14.23 24.83 25.08
C SER A 512 -13.23 25.95 24.80
N LEU A 513 -13.69 27.20 24.88
CA LEU A 513 -12.86 28.39 24.77
C LEU A 513 -11.76 28.41 25.84
N LYS A 514 -12.05 27.99 27.08
CA LYS A 514 -11.07 27.93 28.17
C LYS A 514 -9.93 26.95 27.85
N GLU A 515 -10.26 25.77 27.35
CA GLU A 515 -9.26 24.77 26.95
C GLU A 515 -8.42 25.27 25.76
N ILE A 516 -9.05 25.94 24.79
CA ILE A 516 -8.32 26.55 23.66
C ILE A 516 -7.37 27.65 24.12
N LEU A 517 -7.81 28.52 25.03
CA LEU A 517 -6.96 29.53 25.66
C LEU A 517 -5.75 28.87 26.34
N PHE A 518 -6.02 27.84 27.15
CA PHE A 518 -4.99 27.08 27.84
C PHE A 518 -3.97 26.46 26.86
N PHE A 519 -4.43 25.75 25.82
CA PHE A 519 -3.52 25.11 24.84
C PHE A 519 -2.74 26.12 24.01
N SER A 520 -3.36 27.26 23.65
CA SER A 520 -2.67 28.30 22.88
C SER A 520 -1.54 28.98 23.66
N GLN A 521 -1.70 29.10 24.99
CA GLN A 521 -0.64 29.59 25.87
C GLN A 521 0.45 28.53 26.01
N LEU A 522 0.05 27.28 26.31
CA LEU A 522 0.99 26.17 26.47
C LEU A 522 1.84 25.94 25.21
N PHE A 523 1.25 26.02 24.02
CA PHE A 523 1.92 25.81 22.74
C PHE A 523 2.06 27.13 21.98
N SER A 524 2.84 28.07 22.52
CA SER A 524 3.02 29.42 21.98
C SER A 524 3.57 29.50 20.54
N LYS A 525 4.16 28.40 20.03
CA LYS A 525 4.73 28.30 18.67
C LYS A 525 3.83 27.59 17.66
N LEU A 526 2.54 27.44 17.99
CA LEU A 526 1.60 26.69 17.17
C LEU A 526 1.38 27.33 15.78
N LYS A 527 1.65 26.55 14.74
CA LYS A 527 1.41 26.90 13.33
C LYS A 527 0.23 26.15 12.74
N THR A 528 0.01 24.92 13.19
CA THR A 528 -1.08 24.05 12.71
C THR A 528 -1.91 23.60 13.91
N PHE A 529 -3.22 23.87 13.88
CA PHE A 529 -4.12 23.44 14.93
C PHE A 529 -5.32 22.68 14.34
N GLN A 530 -5.57 21.46 14.81
CA GLN A 530 -6.73 20.66 14.39
C GLN A 530 -7.56 20.27 15.61
N ILE A 531 -8.83 20.64 15.64
CA ILE A 531 -9.70 20.49 16.81
C ILE A 531 -11.15 20.24 16.43
N GLU A 532 -11.91 19.64 17.34
CA GLU A 532 -13.36 19.78 17.39
C GLU A 532 -13.69 20.80 18.47
N ILE A 533 -14.78 21.57 18.33
CA ILE A 533 -15.10 22.66 19.25
C ILE A 533 -16.56 22.62 19.70
N ILE A 534 -16.82 23.14 20.91
CA ILE A 534 -18.18 23.27 21.42
C ILE A 534 -18.95 24.25 20.55
N ASN A 535 -19.95 23.74 19.84
CA ASN A 535 -20.80 24.47 18.90
C ASN A 535 -21.36 25.81 19.45
N LYS A 536 -21.69 25.87 20.74
CA LYS A 536 -22.22 27.09 21.39
C LYS A 536 -21.17 28.20 21.49
N GLU A 537 -19.90 27.86 21.55
CA GLU A 537 -18.77 28.78 21.73
C GLU A 537 -18.03 29.09 20.42
N PHE A 538 -18.52 28.56 19.30
CA PHE A 538 -17.90 28.68 17.96
C PHE A 538 -17.40 30.11 17.65
N ILE A 539 -18.26 31.12 17.81
CA ILE A 539 -17.91 32.51 17.47
C ILE A 539 -16.79 33.04 18.36
N SER A 540 -16.88 32.81 19.67
CA SER A 540 -15.87 33.26 20.63
C SER A 540 -14.52 32.59 20.37
N ILE A 541 -14.54 31.30 20.06
CA ILE A 541 -13.34 30.51 19.70
C ILE A 541 -12.72 31.02 18.40
N MET A 542 -13.52 31.18 17.34
CA MET A 542 -13.03 31.68 16.05
C MET A 542 -12.43 33.08 16.18
N ARG A 543 -13.11 33.97 16.90
CA ARG A 543 -12.62 35.33 17.16
C ARG A 543 -11.28 35.29 17.90
N TYR A 544 -11.14 34.44 18.91
CA TYR A 544 -9.88 34.27 19.63
C TYR A 544 -8.75 33.77 18.71
N LEU A 545 -8.97 32.65 18.02
CA LEU A 545 -7.97 32.01 17.16
C LEU A 545 -7.46 32.98 16.07
N LEU A 546 -8.38 33.69 15.41
CA LEU A 546 -8.03 34.62 14.32
C LEU A 546 -7.34 35.91 14.81
N LEU A 547 -7.70 36.43 15.98
CA LEU A 547 -7.14 37.69 16.49
C LEU A 547 -5.87 37.53 17.33
N LYS A 548 -5.70 36.39 18.00
CA LYS A 548 -4.65 36.21 19.01
C LYS A 548 -3.57 35.20 18.62
N MET A 549 -3.82 34.30 17.67
CA MET A 549 -2.82 33.33 17.22
C MET A 549 -2.23 33.76 15.87
N SER A 550 -1.46 34.84 15.86
CA SER A 550 -0.83 35.39 14.64
C SER A 550 0.15 34.45 13.93
N HIS A 551 0.64 33.42 14.61
CA HIS A 551 1.55 32.41 14.04
C HIS A 551 0.82 31.21 13.44
N LEU A 552 -0.51 31.14 13.57
CA LEU A 552 -1.32 30.05 13.06
C LEU A 552 -1.45 30.16 11.54
N VAL A 553 -0.79 29.25 10.83
CA VAL A 553 -0.78 29.13 9.38
C VAL A 553 -1.92 28.24 8.89
N PHE A 554 -2.31 27.23 9.68
CA PHE A 554 -3.36 26.28 9.34
C PHE A 554 -4.25 25.95 10.54
N LEU A 555 -5.56 26.01 10.33
CA LEU A 555 -6.58 25.63 11.29
C LEU A 555 -7.58 24.67 10.64
N CYS A 556 -7.82 23.52 11.27
CA CYS A 556 -8.90 22.62 10.89
C CYS A 556 -9.86 22.45 12.06
N ILE A 557 -11.12 22.78 11.85
CA ILE A 557 -12.20 22.51 12.80
C ILE A 557 -13.04 21.36 12.25
N LYS A 558 -12.97 20.22 12.92
CA LYS A 558 -13.64 18.99 12.50
C LYS A 558 -15.11 18.95 12.91
N GLU A 559 -15.89 18.18 12.16
CA GLU A 559 -17.31 17.87 12.45
C GLU A 559 -18.25 19.08 12.62
N LEU A 560 -17.92 20.21 11.99
CA LEU A 560 -18.69 21.44 12.05
C LEU A 560 -19.90 21.41 11.07
N PRO A 561 -21.13 21.60 11.56
CA PRO A 561 -22.30 21.69 10.68
C PRO A 561 -22.18 22.85 9.67
N LYS A 562 -22.62 22.62 8.42
CA LYS A 562 -22.58 23.65 7.35
C LYS A 562 -23.30 24.96 7.73
N THR A 563 -24.25 24.92 8.65
CA THR A 563 -24.98 26.11 9.15
C THR A 563 -24.05 27.15 9.81
N TYR A 564 -22.87 26.75 10.29
CA TYR A 564 -21.88 27.66 10.85
C TYR A 564 -21.10 28.47 9.81
N SER A 565 -21.17 28.10 8.52
CA SER A 565 -20.55 28.89 7.44
C SER A 565 -21.10 30.32 7.37
N ASN A 566 -22.42 30.49 7.54
CA ASN A 566 -23.05 31.81 7.57
C ASN A 566 -22.59 32.64 8.78
N LYS A 567 -22.50 32.01 9.96
CA LYS A 567 -22.02 32.65 11.19
C LYS A 567 -20.57 33.10 11.06
N LEU A 568 -19.73 32.27 10.45
CA LEU A 568 -18.34 32.59 10.16
C LEU A 568 -18.23 33.76 9.17
N ASN A 569 -18.99 33.74 8.07
CA ASN A 569 -19.02 34.83 7.10
C ASN A 569 -19.44 36.18 7.72
N ILE A 570 -20.35 36.16 8.69
CA ILE A 570 -20.74 37.38 9.43
C ILE A 570 -19.59 37.87 10.30
N LEU A 571 -18.94 36.98 11.06
CA LEU A 571 -17.79 37.31 11.92
C LEU A 571 -16.64 37.92 11.12
N ILE A 572 -16.32 37.31 9.98
CA ILE A 572 -15.29 37.76 9.05
C ILE A 572 -15.55 39.19 8.58
N LYS A 573 -16.79 39.47 8.19
CA LYS A 573 -17.21 40.78 7.67
C LYS A 573 -17.29 41.83 8.77
N SER A 574 -17.67 41.46 9.98
CA SER A 574 -17.80 42.41 11.09
C SER A 574 -16.45 42.87 11.62
N ASP A 575 -15.48 41.96 11.64
CA ASP A 575 -14.20 42.18 12.33
C ASP A 575 -13.02 42.40 11.33
N ASN A 576 -13.29 42.50 10.01
CA ASN A 576 -12.28 42.66 8.94
C ASN A 576 -11.11 41.64 9.00
N LEU A 577 -11.39 40.40 9.38
CA LEU A 577 -10.36 39.43 9.81
C LEU A 577 -9.60 38.70 8.69
N LEU A 578 -9.92 38.92 7.41
CA LEU A 578 -9.58 37.97 6.33
C LEU A 578 -8.89 38.52 5.07
N GLU A 579 -8.15 39.62 5.13
CA GLU A 579 -7.34 39.96 3.94
C GLU A 579 -6.31 38.87 3.59
N HIS A 580 -6.03 37.93 4.51
CA HIS A 580 -4.94 36.97 4.37
C HIS A 580 -5.25 35.48 4.68
N TYR A 581 -6.49 35.04 4.88
CA TYR A 581 -6.76 33.61 5.03
C TYR A 581 -7.78 33.09 4.01
N PHE A 582 -7.48 31.92 3.46
CA PHE A 582 -8.38 31.11 2.65
C PHE A 582 -9.25 30.22 3.55
N ILE A 583 -10.52 30.07 3.18
CA ILE A 583 -11.49 29.26 3.92
C ILE A 583 -12.15 28.26 3.00
N LYS A 584 -12.22 27.00 3.44
CA LYS A 584 -12.91 25.94 2.70
C LYS A 584 -13.64 25.00 3.65
N PHE A 585 -14.87 24.66 3.29
CA PHE A 585 -15.63 23.61 3.94
C PHE A 585 -15.57 22.34 3.09
N ILE A 586 -15.08 21.23 3.66
CA ILE A 586 -15.01 19.92 3.00
C ILE A 586 -15.51 18.86 3.98
N ASN A 587 -16.50 18.05 3.60
CA ASN A 587 -16.96 16.89 4.38
C ASN A 587 -17.32 17.16 5.86
N ARG A 588 -17.88 18.34 6.15
CA ARG A 588 -18.20 18.86 7.51
C ARG A 588 -17.01 19.41 8.29
N ASP A 589 -15.83 19.48 7.70
CA ASP A 589 -14.69 20.15 8.32
C ASP A 589 -14.52 21.55 7.73
N LEU A 590 -14.11 22.48 8.58
CA LEU A 590 -13.75 23.84 8.24
C LEU A 590 -12.23 23.96 8.23
N TYR A 591 -11.67 24.27 7.06
CA TYR A 591 -10.25 24.52 6.86
C TYR A 591 -10.02 26.02 6.70
N LEU A 592 -9.07 26.56 7.46
CA LEU A 592 -8.53 27.89 7.27
C LEU A 592 -7.01 27.79 7.10
N TRP A 593 -6.47 28.49 6.13
CA TRP A 593 -5.02 28.60 5.95
C TRP A 593 -4.61 29.95 5.40
N TYR A 594 -3.43 30.41 5.81
CA TYR A 594 -2.81 31.67 5.35
C TYR A 594 -2.27 31.53 3.93
#